data_AF-A0A961T7Q9-F1
#
_entry.id   AF-A0A961T7Q9-F1
#
_cell.length_a   1.000
_cell.length_b   1.000
_cell.length_c   1.000
_cell.angle_alpha   90.00
_cell.angle_beta   90.00
_cell.angle_gamma   90.00
#
_symmetry.space_group_name_H-M   'P 1'
#
loop_
_entity.id
_entity.type
_entity.pdbx_description
1 polymer ?
#
loop_
_entity_poly.entity_id
_entity_poly.type
_entity_poly.pdbx_seq_one_letter_code
_entity_poly.pdbx_strand_id
1 'polypeptide(L)'
;MPFPHSVREEALVKAKRRCCVCHEFAGRSINVHHIKQEADGGANTLDNAIVLCLRCHAEAGHFNPKHPLGTKYAPSELIKHRDAWFEACEHGNIQDTSTVEVKVKRTYTTSDLHKYILLFTFHNGNENAVSGWKLDVLVPYLFKVSTVEFDTYHDVNVDGKRYNKFQTAGSDVLYLGESVELTDSNIVKIEYSIDHDIYHSARVEESKIIWIFYSSSEPPIRGELSWEELQQF
;
A
#
# COMPACT_ATOMS: atom_id res chain seq x y z
N MET A 1 -27.21 17.90 5.75
CA MET A 1 -27.87 16.70 6.29
C MET A 1 -27.31 15.47 5.61
N PRO A 2 -27.45 14.26 6.18
CA PRO A 2 -27.08 13.04 5.47
C PRO A 2 -28.04 12.76 4.29
N PHE A 3 -27.51 12.19 3.21
CA PHE A 3 -28.34 11.59 2.15
C PHE A 3 -29.26 10.48 2.71
N PRO A 4 -30.41 10.20 2.07
CA PRO A 4 -31.17 8.98 2.31
C PRO A 4 -30.28 7.74 2.23
N HIS A 5 -30.58 6.73 3.06
CA HIS A 5 -29.76 5.51 3.14
C HIS A 5 -29.57 4.84 1.76
N SER A 6 -30.65 4.70 1.00
CA SER A 6 -30.61 4.08 -0.34
C SER A 6 -29.68 4.80 -1.32
N VAL A 7 -29.73 6.13 -1.35
CA VAL A 7 -28.86 6.94 -2.23
C VAL A 7 -27.40 6.84 -1.79
N ARG A 8 -27.14 6.89 -0.48
CA ARG A 8 -25.78 6.75 0.07
C ARG A 8 -25.21 5.38 -0.27
N GLU A 9 -25.98 4.32 -0.06
CA GLU A 9 -25.57 2.94 -0.34
C GLU A 9 -25.32 2.72 -1.83
N GLU A 10 -26.23 3.18 -2.70
CA GLU A 10 -26.07 3.09 -4.15
C GLU A 10 -24.79 3.80 -4.63
N ALA A 11 -24.53 5.02 -4.14
CA ALA A 11 -23.31 5.75 -4.48
C ALA A 11 -22.05 4.98 -4.05
N LEU A 12 -22.03 4.43 -2.84
CA LEU A 12 -20.89 3.67 -2.31
C LEU A 12 -20.63 2.39 -3.11
N VAL A 13 -21.68 1.69 -3.55
CA VAL A 13 -21.59 0.49 -4.39
C VAL A 13 -21.08 0.85 -5.78
N LYS A 14 -21.66 1.88 -6.43
CA LYS A 14 -21.20 2.35 -7.75
C LYS A 14 -19.75 2.81 -7.75
N ALA A 15 -19.29 3.41 -6.66
CA ALA A 15 -17.90 3.82 -6.49
C ALA A 15 -16.95 2.69 -6.06
N LYS A 16 -17.46 1.49 -5.75
CA LYS A 16 -16.70 0.38 -5.12
C LYS A 16 -15.89 0.82 -3.90
N ARG A 17 -16.45 1.73 -3.07
CA ARG A 17 -15.77 2.36 -1.92
C ARG A 17 -14.39 2.97 -2.25
N ARG A 18 -14.22 3.46 -3.48
CA ARG A 18 -13.08 4.28 -3.91
C ARG A 18 -13.48 5.75 -4.02
N CYS A 19 -12.52 6.63 -3.78
CA CYS A 19 -12.70 8.06 -3.97
C CYS A 19 -12.90 8.36 -5.46
N CYS A 20 -13.98 9.02 -5.85
CA CYS A 20 -14.23 9.41 -7.25
C CYS A 20 -13.17 10.37 -7.82
N VAL A 21 -12.35 11.00 -6.97
CA VAL A 21 -11.35 12.00 -7.39
C VAL A 21 -9.95 11.40 -7.45
N CYS A 22 -9.50 10.73 -6.37
CA CYS A 22 -8.15 10.19 -6.29
C CYS A 22 -8.07 8.67 -6.48
N HIS A 23 -9.21 8.00 -6.65
CA HIS A 23 -9.37 6.56 -6.92
C HIS A 23 -8.82 5.61 -5.84
N GLU A 24 -8.29 6.17 -4.74
CA GLU A 24 -7.87 5.45 -3.54
C GLU A 24 -9.04 4.65 -2.95
N PHE A 25 -8.80 3.38 -2.64
CA PHE A 25 -9.74 2.59 -1.86
C PHE A 25 -9.71 3.08 -0.43
N ALA A 26 -10.82 3.67 0.01
CA ALA A 26 -10.90 4.25 1.35
C ALA A 26 -11.75 3.39 2.30
N GLY A 27 -12.31 2.27 1.83
CA GLY A 27 -13.02 1.30 2.68
C GLY A 27 -14.11 1.94 3.55
N ARG A 28 -13.88 2.01 4.86
CA ARG A 28 -14.78 2.69 5.83
C ARG A 28 -14.48 4.17 6.00
N SER A 29 -13.27 4.62 5.67
CA SER A 29 -12.78 6.00 5.73
C SER A 29 -13.24 6.82 4.51
N ILE A 30 -14.50 6.66 4.13
CA ILE A 30 -15.09 7.24 2.92
C ILE A 30 -16.43 7.89 3.23
N ASN A 31 -16.75 8.98 2.54
CA ASN A 31 -18.00 9.71 2.71
C ASN A 31 -18.66 10.04 1.37
N VAL A 32 -20.00 10.11 1.40
CA VAL A 32 -20.79 10.61 0.28
C VAL A 32 -21.05 12.09 0.51
N HIS A 33 -20.53 12.92 -0.38
CA HIS A 33 -20.58 14.37 -0.35
C HIS A 33 -21.62 14.90 -1.32
N HIS A 34 -22.30 15.98 -0.94
CA HIS A 34 -23.17 16.73 -1.84
C HIS A 34 -22.32 17.59 -2.77
N ILE A 35 -22.41 17.39 -4.09
CA ILE A 35 -21.71 18.21 -5.08
C ILE A 35 -22.17 19.67 -5.00
N LYS A 36 -23.50 19.87 -4.95
CA LYS A 36 -24.14 21.12 -4.54
C LYS A 36 -24.65 20.92 -3.11
N GLN A 37 -24.13 21.71 -2.16
CA GLN A 37 -24.51 21.60 -0.75
C GLN A 37 -26.01 21.77 -0.56
N GLU A 38 -26.60 21.00 0.36
CA GLU A 38 -28.02 21.10 0.69
C GLU A 38 -28.41 22.50 1.20
N ALA A 39 -27.52 23.14 1.97
CA ALA A 39 -27.70 24.52 2.43
C ALA A 39 -27.88 25.53 1.28
N ASP A 40 -27.35 25.20 0.10
CA ASP A 40 -27.48 25.98 -1.13
C ASP A 40 -28.60 25.46 -2.05
N GLY A 41 -29.48 24.60 -1.53
CA GLY A 41 -30.56 23.96 -2.28
C GLY A 41 -30.08 22.81 -3.19
N GLY A 42 -29.08 22.05 -2.74
CA GLY A 42 -28.69 20.78 -3.34
C GLY A 42 -29.69 19.66 -3.06
N ALA A 43 -30.00 18.86 -4.08
CA ALA A 43 -30.94 17.75 -3.94
C ALA A 43 -30.28 16.52 -3.28
N ASN A 44 -31.09 15.70 -2.61
CA ASN A 44 -30.68 14.42 -2.03
C ASN A 44 -30.81 13.27 -3.04
N THR A 45 -30.23 13.44 -4.24
CA THR A 45 -30.27 12.48 -5.36
C THR A 45 -28.89 11.92 -5.65
N LEU A 46 -28.84 10.78 -6.34
CA LEU A 46 -27.58 10.18 -6.79
C LEU A 46 -26.78 11.13 -7.70
N ASP A 47 -27.47 11.89 -8.55
CA ASP A 47 -26.87 12.91 -9.43
C ASP A 47 -26.23 14.09 -8.68
N ASN A 48 -26.44 14.19 -7.37
CA ASN A 48 -25.76 15.18 -6.53
C ASN A 48 -24.81 14.52 -5.51
N ALA A 49 -24.69 13.19 -5.52
CA ALA A 49 -23.87 12.42 -4.59
C ALA A 49 -22.53 12.04 -5.23
N ILE A 50 -21.42 12.40 -4.59
CA ILE A 50 -20.07 11.95 -4.97
C ILE A 50 -19.40 11.25 -3.79
N VAL A 51 -18.69 10.16 -4.06
CA VAL A 51 -17.99 9.39 -3.04
C VAL A 51 -16.54 9.86 -2.93
N LEU A 52 -16.10 10.26 -1.73
CA LEU A 52 -14.78 10.85 -1.50
C LEU A 52 -14.10 10.25 -0.27
N CYS A 53 -12.77 10.04 -0.34
CA CYS A 53 -11.97 9.78 0.86
C CYS A 53 -11.94 11.02 1.76
N LEU A 54 -11.57 10.87 3.04
CA LEU A 54 -11.61 11.98 4.00
C LEU A 54 -10.76 13.20 3.58
N ARG A 55 -9.64 12.98 2.87
CA ARG A 55 -8.78 14.05 2.33
C ARG A 55 -9.53 14.88 1.29
N CYS A 56 -9.97 14.26 0.20
CA CYS A 56 -10.67 14.96 -0.88
C CYS A 56 -12.03 15.51 -0.42
N HIS A 57 -12.70 14.85 0.53
CA HIS A 57 -13.94 15.36 1.13
C HIS A 57 -13.72 16.71 1.83
N ALA A 58 -12.63 16.85 2.59
CA ALA A 58 -12.31 18.11 3.24
C ALA A 58 -12.08 19.23 2.20
N GLU A 59 -11.38 18.93 1.11
CA GLU A 59 -11.08 19.90 0.05
C GLU A 59 -12.33 20.33 -0.74
N ALA A 60 -13.25 19.40 -1.03
CA ALA A 60 -14.49 19.68 -1.76
C ALA A 60 -15.41 20.65 -1.01
N GLY A 61 -15.46 20.58 0.33
CA GLY A 61 -16.28 21.46 1.16
C GLY A 61 -15.79 22.92 1.23
N HIS A 62 -14.60 23.23 0.72
CA HIS A 62 -13.99 24.55 0.82
C HIS A 62 -14.12 25.40 -0.45
N PHE A 63 -14.90 24.96 -1.45
CA PHE A 63 -15.16 25.74 -2.65
C PHE A 63 -15.78 27.09 -2.28
N ASN A 64 -15.01 28.16 -2.48
CA ASN A 64 -15.45 29.53 -2.28
C ASN A 64 -14.90 30.37 -3.43
N PRO A 65 -15.75 30.79 -4.40
CA PRO A 65 -15.30 31.56 -5.56
C PRO A 65 -14.74 32.93 -5.18
N LYS A 66 -15.04 33.42 -3.97
CA LYS A 66 -14.53 34.70 -3.44
C LYS A 66 -13.15 34.57 -2.77
N HIS A 67 -12.59 33.37 -2.68
CA HIS A 67 -11.30 33.12 -2.03
C HIS A 67 -10.44 32.17 -2.89
N PRO A 68 -9.76 32.69 -3.92
CA PRO A 68 -9.16 31.90 -5.01
C PRO A 68 -7.80 31.26 -4.67
N LEU A 69 -7.52 30.97 -3.40
CA LEU A 69 -6.28 30.29 -3.02
C LEU A 69 -6.38 28.81 -3.41
N GLY A 70 -5.52 28.38 -4.35
CA GLY A 70 -5.50 27.02 -4.90
C GLY A 70 -6.59 26.76 -5.95
N THR A 71 -6.44 25.67 -6.70
CA THR A 71 -7.46 25.17 -7.64
C THR A 71 -8.43 24.27 -6.89
N LYS A 72 -9.49 24.86 -6.34
CA LYS A 72 -10.51 24.12 -5.58
C LYS A 72 -11.42 23.35 -6.52
N TYR A 73 -11.91 22.19 -6.08
CA TYR A 73 -12.88 21.40 -6.83
C TYR A 73 -14.15 22.20 -7.11
N ALA A 74 -14.38 22.52 -8.38
CA ALA A 74 -15.65 23.11 -8.80
C ALA A 74 -16.73 22.01 -8.85
N PRO A 75 -18.02 22.35 -8.62
CA PRO A 75 -19.11 21.37 -8.74
C PRO A 75 -19.12 20.64 -10.10
N SER A 76 -18.81 21.34 -11.19
CA SER A 76 -18.71 20.76 -12.53
C SER A 76 -17.55 19.78 -12.70
N GLU A 77 -16.46 19.95 -11.94
CA GLU A 77 -15.34 19.03 -11.92
C GLU A 77 -15.69 17.77 -11.13
N LEU A 78 -16.31 17.92 -9.96
CA LEU A 78 -16.78 16.79 -9.15
C LEU A 78 -17.78 15.91 -9.91
N ILE A 79 -18.69 16.51 -10.69
CA ILE A 79 -19.61 15.75 -11.56
C ILE A 79 -18.82 14.87 -12.54
N LYS A 80 -17.82 15.44 -13.22
CA LYS A 80 -17.01 14.69 -14.20
C LYS A 80 -16.20 13.57 -13.55
N HIS A 81 -15.59 13.83 -12.39
CA HIS A 81 -14.87 12.82 -11.61
C HIS A 81 -15.78 11.66 -11.20
N ARG A 82 -16.97 11.97 -10.66
CA ARG A 82 -17.97 10.96 -10.30
C ARG A 82 -18.39 10.12 -11.51
N ASP A 83 -18.80 10.76 -12.59
CA ASP A 83 -19.36 10.07 -13.77
C ASP A 83 -18.32 9.17 -14.41
N ALA A 84 -17.10 9.69 -14.63
CA ALA A 84 -16.00 8.91 -15.15
C ALA A 84 -15.63 7.73 -14.24
N TRP A 85 -15.66 7.92 -12.92
CA TRP A 85 -15.35 6.85 -11.98
C TRP A 85 -16.44 5.77 -11.93
N PHE A 86 -17.71 6.15 -11.93
CA PHE A 86 -18.83 5.19 -11.98
C PHE A 86 -18.79 4.37 -13.27
N GLU A 87 -18.54 5.04 -14.40
CA GLU A 87 -18.36 4.37 -15.69
C GLU A 87 -17.17 3.41 -15.68
N ALA A 88 -16.03 3.80 -15.12
CA ALA A 88 -14.87 2.93 -14.99
C ALA A 88 -15.13 1.70 -14.09
N CYS A 89 -15.88 1.90 -12.99
CA CYS A 89 -16.29 0.82 -12.09
C CYS A 89 -17.21 -0.18 -12.78
N GLU A 90 -18.14 0.31 -13.60
CA GLU A 90 -19.11 -0.50 -14.35
C GLU A 90 -18.43 -1.35 -15.42
N HIS A 91 -17.47 -0.78 -16.15
CA HIS A 91 -16.75 -1.48 -17.22
C HIS A 91 -15.59 -2.37 -16.73
N GLY A 92 -15.34 -2.46 -15.41
CA GLY A 92 -14.32 -3.34 -14.85
C GLY A 92 -12.87 -2.91 -15.11
N ASN A 93 -12.63 -1.65 -15.48
CA ASN A 93 -11.30 -1.10 -15.77
C ASN A 93 -10.47 -0.78 -14.51
N ILE A 94 -10.76 -1.45 -13.39
CA ILE A 94 -10.09 -1.23 -12.13
C ILE A 94 -9.15 -2.41 -11.90
N GLN A 95 -7.86 -2.20 -12.15
CA GLN A 95 -6.83 -3.15 -11.76
C GLN A 95 -6.48 -2.93 -10.30
N ASP A 96 -7.22 -3.61 -9.42
CA ASP A 96 -6.84 -3.68 -8.02
C ASP A 96 -5.90 -4.88 -7.85
N THR A 97 -4.60 -4.60 -7.96
CA THR A 97 -3.55 -5.60 -7.75
C THR A 97 -2.99 -5.43 -6.36
N SER A 98 -2.89 -6.53 -5.62
CA SER A 98 -2.18 -6.49 -4.35
C SER A 98 -0.71 -6.16 -4.55
N THR A 99 -0.12 -5.49 -3.57
CA THR A 99 1.27 -5.05 -3.62
C THR A 99 1.96 -5.30 -2.30
N VAL A 100 3.28 -5.46 -2.36
CA VAL A 100 4.15 -5.48 -1.19
C VAL A 100 5.15 -4.34 -1.37
N GLU A 101 5.06 -3.34 -0.49
CA GLU A 101 6.04 -2.27 -0.38
C GLU A 101 7.15 -2.72 0.56
N VAL A 102 8.40 -2.41 0.21
CA VAL A 102 9.56 -2.66 1.06
C VAL A 102 10.32 -1.37 1.28
N LYS A 103 10.51 -1.00 2.55
CA LYS A 103 11.35 0.12 2.95
C LYS A 103 12.57 -0.40 3.67
N VAL A 104 13.74 -0.01 3.19
CA VAL A 104 14.98 -0.12 3.95
C VAL A 104 14.98 1.04 4.95
N LYS A 105 15.41 0.83 6.19
CA LYS A 105 15.59 1.89 7.19
C LYS A 105 16.95 1.75 7.86
N ARG A 106 17.84 2.71 7.64
CA ARG A 106 19.14 2.77 8.31
C ARG A 106 18.95 3.01 9.81
N THR A 107 19.50 2.12 10.64
CA THR A 107 19.42 2.22 12.11
C THR A 107 20.75 2.61 12.74
N TYR A 108 21.86 2.31 12.09
CA TYR A 108 23.20 2.60 12.59
C TYR A 108 24.19 2.74 11.44
N THR A 109 25.17 3.64 11.59
CA THR A 109 26.21 3.87 10.57
C THR A 109 27.48 4.40 11.22
N THR A 110 28.59 3.72 10.99
CA THR A 110 29.96 4.20 11.18
C THR A 110 30.74 4.06 9.88
N SER A 111 32.03 4.41 9.88
CA SER A 111 32.91 4.15 8.73
C SER A 111 32.99 2.67 8.35
N ASP A 112 32.82 1.78 9.34
CA ASP A 112 33.14 0.36 9.19
C ASP A 112 31.91 -0.55 9.24
N LEU A 113 30.77 -0.06 9.76
CA LEU A 113 29.58 -0.87 9.96
C LEU A 113 28.30 -0.07 9.73
N HIS A 114 27.48 -0.55 8.80
CA HIS A 114 26.16 -0.03 8.53
C HIS A 114 25.11 -1.07 8.90
N LYS A 115 24.01 -0.67 9.55
CA LYS A 115 22.88 -1.55 9.87
C LYS A 115 21.58 -0.98 9.34
N TYR A 116 20.74 -1.87 8.85
CA TYR A 116 19.48 -1.53 8.20
C TYR A 116 18.40 -2.53 8.58
N ILE A 117 17.18 -2.03 8.80
CA ILE A 117 15.97 -2.85 8.96
C ILE A 117 15.19 -2.87 7.64
N LEU A 118 14.62 -4.03 7.29
CA LEU A 118 13.65 -4.13 6.21
C LEU A 118 12.23 -4.08 6.79
N LEU A 119 11.44 -3.13 6.30
CA LEU A 119 10.05 -2.89 6.68
C LEU A 119 9.15 -3.25 5.49
N PHE A 120 8.41 -4.35 5.61
CA PHE A 120 7.51 -4.85 4.59
C PHE A 120 6.08 -4.48 4.93
N THR A 121 5.34 -3.96 3.95
CA THR A 121 3.91 -3.67 4.07
C THR A 121 3.17 -4.30 2.91
N PHE A 122 2.20 -5.16 3.20
CA PHE A 122 1.31 -5.69 2.18
C PHE A 122 0.04 -4.85 2.10
N HIS A 123 -0.43 -4.61 0.89
CA HIS A 123 -1.73 -4.01 0.59
C HIS A 123 -2.56 -4.99 -0.24
N ASN A 124 -3.73 -5.36 0.27
CA ASN A 124 -4.64 -6.24 -0.45
C ASN A 124 -5.38 -5.44 -1.54
N GLY A 125 -5.02 -5.63 -2.80
CA GLY A 125 -5.79 -5.13 -3.94
C GLY A 125 -6.84 -6.13 -4.40
N ASN A 126 -6.81 -7.37 -3.94
CA ASN A 126 -7.75 -8.38 -4.38
C ASN A 126 -9.14 -8.17 -3.75
N GLU A 127 -10.20 -8.39 -4.53
CA GLU A 127 -11.58 -8.39 -4.02
C GLU A 127 -11.80 -9.50 -2.97
N ASN A 128 -11.05 -10.59 -3.08
CA ASN A 128 -11.07 -11.68 -2.12
C ASN A 128 -10.26 -11.30 -0.87
N ALA A 129 -10.85 -11.58 0.29
CA ALA A 129 -10.14 -11.42 1.55
C ALA A 129 -8.95 -12.38 1.62
N VAL A 130 -7.83 -11.90 2.15
CA VAL A 130 -6.68 -12.72 2.53
C VAL A 130 -6.91 -13.19 3.96
N SER A 131 -6.91 -14.50 4.20
CA SER A 131 -7.12 -15.08 5.53
C SER A 131 -5.90 -15.89 5.96
N GLY A 132 -4.79 -15.18 6.12
CA GLY A 132 -3.48 -15.75 6.38
C GLY A 132 -2.47 -15.46 5.27
N TRP A 133 -1.24 -15.20 5.69
CA TRP A 133 -0.16 -14.80 4.81
C TRP A 133 1.18 -15.33 5.31
N LYS A 134 2.15 -15.40 4.40
CA LYS A 134 3.52 -15.78 4.70
C LYS A 134 4.49 -14.94 3.89
N LEU A 135 5.58 -14.52 4.51
CA LEU A 135 6.65 -13.78 3.87
C LEU A 135 7.96 -14.57 4.02
N ASP A 136 8.58 -14.91 2.88
CA ASP A 136 9.94 -15.44 2.82
C ASP A 136 10.86 -14.29 2.36
N VAL A 137 11.89 -13.97 3.15
CA VAL A 137 12.95 -13.01 2.82
C VAL A 137 14.27 -13.75 2.66
N LEU A 138 14.86 -13.70 1.49
CA LEU A 138 16.12 -14.33 1.13
C LEU A 138 17.21 -13.27 1.09
N VAL A 139 18.13 -13.35 2.05
CA VAL A 139 19.27 -12.42 2.17
C VAL A 139 20.54 -13.16 1.73
N PRO A 140 21.43 -12.53 0.94
CA PRO A 140 22.69 -13.14 0.52
C PRO A 140 23.45 -13.73 1.71
N TYR A 141 24.00 -14.94 1.55
CA TYR A 141 24.61 -15.68 2.65
C TYR A 141 25.74 -14.92 3.37
N LEU A 142 26.42 -14.02 2.66
CA LEU A 142 27.51 -13.19 3.20
C LEU A 142 27.03 -12.13 4.20
N PHE A 143 25.74 -11.78 4.20
CA PHE A 143 25.23 -10.71 5.05
C PHE A 143 25.00 -11.23 6.47
N LYS A 144 25.43 -10.46 7.46
CA LYS A 144 25.10 -10.73 8.86
C LYS A 144 23.68 -10.21 9.13
N VAL A 145 22.80 -11.09 9.57
CA VAL A 145 21.38 -10.77 9.83
C VAL A 145 21.03 -11.07 11.29
N SER A 146 20.29 -10.17 11.92
CA SER A 146 19.62 -10.35 13.20
C SER A 146 18.12 -10.28 13.00
N THR A 147 17.38 -11.26 13.52
CA THR A 147 15.92 -11.34 13.36
C THR A 147 15.20 -11.61 14.69
N VAL A 148 13.91 -11.28 14.73
CA VAL A 148 12.95 -11.56 15.81
C VAL A 148 11.64 -12.00 15.16
N GLU A 149 11.02 -13.10 15.63
CA GLU A 149 9.81 -13.72 15.05
C GLU A 149 9.98 -14.23 13.59
N PHE A 150 11.13 -14.85 13.30
CA PHE A 150 11.41 -15.50 12.01
C PHE A 150 11.93 -16.93 12.18
N ASP A 151 11.39 -17.85 11.40
CA ASP A 151 12.03 -19.14 11.12
C ASP A 151 13.20 -18.92 10.15
N THR A 152 14.35 -19.55 10.41
CA THR A 152 15.57 -19.36 9.61
C THR A 152 16.01 -20.65 8.94
N TYR A 153 16.31 -20.58 7.64
CA TYR A 153 16.82 -21.66 6.82
C TYR A 153 18.12 -21.22 6.15
N HIS A 154 19.20 -21.94 6.41
CA HIS A 154 20.52 -21.60 5.89
C HIS A 154 20.80 -22.29 4.57
N ASP A 155 21.67 -21.68 3.77
CA ASP A 155 22.24 -22.25 2.54
C ASP A 155 21.20 -22.65 1.47
N VAL A 156 20.25 -21.75 1.24
CA VAL A 156 19.28 -21.88 0.16
C VAL A 156 19.93 -21.44 -1.16
N ASN A 157 19.92 -22.30 -2.17
CA ASN A 157 20.40 -21.96 -3.50
C ASN A 157 19.29 -21.32 -4.34
N VAL A 158 19.54 -20.13 -4.87
CA VAL A 158 18.67 -19.45 -5.82
C VAL A 158 19.52 -19.00 -7.00
N ASP A 159 19.26 -19.58 -8.18
CA ASP A 159 19.95 -19.28 -9.43
C ASP A 159 21.49 -19.35 -9.31
N GLY A 160 21.99 -20.33 -8.54
CA GLY A 160 23.42 -20.54 -8.33
C GLY A 160 24.05 -19.68 -7.24
N LYS A 161 23.30 -18.75 -6.63
CA LYS A 161 23.75 -17.92 -5.50
C LYS A 161 23.21 -18.46 -4.17
N ARG A 162 23.98 -18.31 -3.08
CA ARG A 162 23.65 -18.81 -1.74
C ARG A 162 22.95 -17.74 -0.91
N TYR A 163 21.85 -18.11 -0.26
CA TYR A 163 21.04 -17.24 0.59
C TYR A 163 20.78 -17.87 1.96
N ASN A 164 20.54 -17.03 2.96
CA ASN A 164 19.79 -17.39 4.15
C ASN A 164 18.34 -16.94 3.94
N LYS A 165 17.38 -17.84 4.20
CA LYS A 165 15.94 -17.56 4.09
C LYS A 165 15.35 -17.36 5.48
N PHE A 166 14.65 -16.25 5.66
CA PHE A 166 13.93 -15.90 6.88
C PHE A 166 12.44 -15.89 6.55
N GLN A 167 11.64 -16.66 7.29
CA GLN A 167 10.22 -16.80 7.07
C GLN A 167 9.41 -16.32 8.28
N THR A 168 8.39 -15.51 8.04
CA THR A 168 7.38 -15.13 9.04
C THR A 168 5.98 -15.24 8.44
N ALA A 169 4.95 -15.28 9.28
CA ALA A 169 3.57 -15.49 8.86
C ALA A 169 2.58 -14.79 9.81
N GLY A 170 1.41 -14.48 9.29
CA GLY A 170 0.31 -13.92 10.07
C GLY A 170 -1.03 -14.55 9.69
N SER A 171 -2.02 -14.32 10.54
CA SER A 171 -3.38 -14.89 10.39
C SER A 171 -4.47 -13.82 10.27
N ASP A 172 -4.08 -12.55 10.23
CA ASP A 172 -5.00 -11.43 10.07
C ASP A 172 -5.81 -11.58 8.78
N VAL A 173 -7.10 -11.25 8.88
CA VAL A 173 -7.98 -11.16 7.72
C VAL A 173 -7.85 -9.77 7.14
N LEU A 174 -7.42 -9.69 5.88
CA LEU A 174 -7.25 -8.42 5.16
C LEU A 174 -8.28 -8.36 4.05
N TYR A 175 -9.18 -7.38 4.15
CA TYR A 175 -10.17 -7.10 3.12
C TYR A 175 -9.56 -6.26 2.00
N LEU A 176 -10.27 -6.16 0.87
CA LEU A 176 -9.92 -5.27 -0.23
C LEU A 176 -9.53 -3.88 0.30
N GLY A 177 -8.39 -3.39 -0.15
CA GLY A 177 -7.74 -2.12 0.15
C GLY A 177 -7.23 -1.94 1.57
N GLU A 178 -7.26 -2.97 2.42
CA GLU A 178 -6.56 -2.93 3.70
C GLU A 178 -5.07 -3.24 3.53
N SER A 179 -4.28 -2.73 4.47
CA SER A 179 -2.84 -2.97 4.53
C SER A 179 -2.43 -3.51 5.89
N VAL A 180 -1.33 -4.27 5.91
CA VAL A 180 -0.71 -4.77 7.13
C VAL A 180 0.81 -4.61 7.06
N GLU A 181 1.42 -4.26 8.19
CA GLU A 181 2.86 -4.34 8.36
C GLU A 181 3.24 -5.80 8.59
N LEU A 182 4.02 -6.36 7.67
CA LEU A 182 4.52 -7.74 7.76
C LEU A 182 5.78 -7.81 8.64
N THR A 183 6.53 -6.71 8.69
CA THR A 183 7.68 -6.53 9.57
C THR A 183 7.66 -5.13 10.17
N ASP A 184 8.20 -5.01 11.39
CA ASP A 184 8.31 -3.74 12.11
C ASP A 184 9.69 -3.60 12.79
N SER A 185 9.92 -2.49 13.47
CA SER A 185 11.23 -2.21 14.08
C SER A 185 11.49 -2.93 15.41
N ASN A 186 10.50 -3.60 15.99
CA ASN A 186 10.49 -4.09 17.36
C ASN A 186 10.07 -5.56 17.47
N ILE A 187 8.91 -5.94 16.93
CA ILE A 187 8.29 -7.26 17.18
C ILE A 187 8.71 -8.25 16.10
N VAL A 188 8.34 -7.98 14.84
CA VAL A 188 8.71 -8.83 13.70
C VAL A 188 9.83 -8.12 12.93
N LYS A 189 11.06 -8.25 13.44
CA LYS A 189 12.21 -7.48 12.97
C LYS A 189 13.16 -8.33 12.13
N ILE A 190 13.63 -7.77 11.02
CA ILE A 190 14.77 -8.29 10.25
C ILE A 190 15.76 -7.16 9.95
N GLU A 191 16.97 -7.28 10.51
CA GLU A 191 18.05 -6.30 10.39
C GLU A 191 19.28 -6.96 9.76
N TYR A 192 19.81 -6.37 8.69
CA TYR A 192 21.08 -6.78 8.11
C TYR A 192 22.16 -5.74 8.37
N SER A 193 23.41 -6.21 8.42
CA SER A 193 24.57 -5.33 8.57
C SER A 193 25.60 -5.56 7.48
N ILE A 194 26.22 -4.47 7.04
CA ILE A 194 27.23 -4.42 5.99
C ILE A 194 28.47 -3.77 6.58
N ASP A 195 29.58 -4.50 6.55
CA ASP A 195 30.92 -3.98 6.81
C ASP A 195 31.66 -3.70 5.48
N HIS A 196 32.89 -3.21 5.57
CA HIS A 196 33.69 -2.85 4.38
C HIS A 196 33.89 -4.02 3.41
N ASP A 197 34.16 -5.22 3.94
CA ASP A 197 34.38 -6.41 3.13
C ASP A 197 33.08 -6.84 2.42
N ILE A 198 31.96 -6.88 3.15
CA ILE A 198 30.64 -7.17 2.57
C ILE A 198 30.29 -6.12 1.51
N TYR A 199 30.58 -4.84 1.74
CA TYR A 199 30.29 -3.79 0.77
C TYR A 199 30.95 -4.05 -0.59
N HIS A 200 32.24 -4.39 -0.58
CA HIS A 200 32.98 -4.65 -1.82
C HIS A 200 32.52 -5.93 -2.50
N SER A 201 32.36 -7.03 -1.76
CA SER A 201 31.89 -8.30 -2.31
C SER A 201 30.46 -8.19 -2.87
N ALA A 202 29.54 -7.61 -2.10
CA ALA A 202 28.14 -7.51 -2.48
C ALA A 202 27.93 -6.63 -3.73
N ARG A 203 28.74 -5.57 -3.88
CA ARG A 203 28.72 -4.73 -5.07
C ARG A 203 29.23 -5.46 -6.31
N VAL A 204 30.33 -6.23 -6.19
CA VAL A 204 30.91 -6.97 -7.32
C VAL A 204 30.01 -8.14 -7.74
N GLU A 205 29.38 -8.81 -6.77
CA GLU A 205 28.49 -9.94 -7.04
C GLU A 205 27.07 -9.55 -7.43
N GLU A 206 26.78 -8.24 -7.52
CA GLU A 206 25.43 -7.70 -7.74
C GLU A 206 24.41 -8.37 -6.80
N SER A 207 24.76 -8.36 -5.51
CA SER A 207 23.96 -8.97 -4.46
C SER A 207 22.62 -8.26 -4.34
N LYS A 208 21.56 -9.06 -4.18
CA LYS A 208 20.19 -8.56 -3.99
C LYS A 208 19.52 -9.30 -2.85
N ILE A 209 18.59 -8.64 -2.19
CA ILE A 209 17.66 -9.32 -1.28
C ILE A 209 16.42 -9.68 -2.09
N ILE A 210 15.97 -10.93 -2.01
CA ILE A 210 14.76 -11.40 -2.69
C ILE A 210 13.69 -11.61 -1.64
N TRP A 211 12.44 -11.31 -1.95
CA TRP A 211 11.32 -11.61 -1.07
C TRP A 211 10.17 -12.24 -1.85
N ILE A 212 9.41 -13.10 -1.17
CA ILE A 212 8.24 -13.76 -1.73
C ILE A 212 7.13 -13.72 -0.68
N PHE A 213 6.02 -13.11 -1.06
CA PHE A 213 4.79 -13.06 -0.27
C PHE A 213 3.81 -14.10 -0.80
N TYR A 214 3.23 -14.86 0.11
CA TYR A 214 2.22 -15.88 -0.17
C TYR A 214 0.94 -15.50 0.56
N SER A 215 -0.20 -15.66 -0.11
CA SER A 215 -1.52 -15.48 0.50
C SER A 215 -2.46 -16.62 0.10
N SER A 216 -3.63 -16.66 0.73
CA SER A 216 -4.68 -17.62 0.42
C SER A 216 -5.50 -17.27 -0.83
N SER A 217 -5.40 -16.03 -1.34
CA SER A 217 -6.34 -15.48 -2.33
C SER A 217 -5.72 -15.23 -3.71
N GLU A 218 -4.39 -15.21 -3.83
CA GLU A 218 -3.70 -14.90 -5.09
C GLU A 218 -2.35 -15.64 -5.23
N PRO A 219 -1.82 -15.75 -6.46
CA PRO A 219 -0.48 -16.29 -6.69
C PRO A 219 0.60 -15.51 -5.92
N PRO A 220 1.75 -16.14 -5.61
CA PRO A 220 2.81 -15.47 -4.84
C PRO A 220 3.32 -14.20 -5.52
N ILE A 221 3.44 -13.13 -4.73
CA ILE A 221 4.03 -11.86 -5.17
C ILE A 221 5.52 -11.93 -4.85
N ARG A 222 6.37 -11.67 -5.84
CA ARG A 222 7.82 -11.69 -5.70
C ARG A 222 8.41 -10.35 -6.07
N GLY A 223 9.40 -9.93 -5.31
CA GLY A 223 10.24 -8.80 -5.67
C GLY A 223 11.68 -8.96 -5.17
N GLU A 224 12.48 -7.97 -5.49
CA GLU A 224 13.89 -7.90 -5.11
C GLU A 224 14.28 -6.47 -4.77
N LEU A 225 15.29 -6.33 -3.93
CA LEU A 225 16.00 -5.09 -3.65
C LEU A 225 17.41 -5.23 -4.22
N SER A 226 17.75 -4.39 -5.20
CA SER A 226 19.09 -4.33 -5.76
C SER A 226 20.10 -3.83 -4.73
N TRP A 227 21.38 -4.02 -5.02
CA TRP A 227 22.46 -3.48 -4.18
C TRP A 227 22.33 -1.96 -3.98
N GLU A 228 21.96 -1.22 -5.02
CA GLU A 228 21.74 0.22 -4.97
C GLU A 228 20.59 0.56 -4.02
N GLU A 229 19.45 -0.13 -4.12
CA GLU A 229 18.28 0.09 -3.27
C GLU A 229 18.56 -0.22 -1.79
N LEU A 230 19.44 -1.20 -1.52
CA LEU A 230 19.91 -1.53 -0.18
C LEU A 230 20.79 -0.44 0.44
N GLN A 231 21.26 0.53 -0.37
CA GLN A 231 22.15 1.61 0.03
C GLN A 231 21.54 3.01 -0.17
N GLN A 232 20.40 3.13 -0.84
CA GLN A 232 19.78 4.42 -1.16
C GLN A 232 19.25 5.14 0.08
N PHE A 233 19.93 6.24 0.45
CA PHE A 233 19.42 7.39 1.20
C PHE A 233 20.17 8.66 0.81
#